data_AF-A0A1E5NXU1-F1
#
_entry.id   AF-A0A1E5NXU1-F1
#
_cell.length_a   1.000
_cell.length_b   1.000
_cell.length_c   1.000
_cell.angle_alpha   90.00
_cell.angle_beta   90.00
_cell.angle_gamma   90.00
#
_symmetry.space_group_name_H-M   'P 1'
#
loop_
_entity.id
_entity.type
_entity.pdbx_description
1 polymer ?
#
loop_
_entity_poly.entity_id
_entity_poly.type
_entity_poly.pdbx_seq_one_letter_code
_entity_poly.pdbx_strand_id
1 'polypeptide(L)'
;MPSVSGSHHKLEVPDYPRLRKEAEDAVKDELGRMARPDDRVERAAEVIRQADLEIAAHVDDRNKFAASLWFYERTRGLPKVMGLTTNAYRQALYRALYGIDPRSRKDTDPFPAELPASQGAQAEESLDKIAARAGIPHFDPAYAGERLPELSRIVAEAAARRKVALEFLQDGALALSEEPYGWDGYRIAEHAGVSVKLVWKHWAVARKRRGH
;
A
#
# COMPACT_ATOMS: atom_id res chain seq x y z
N MET A 1 -27.16 -20.68 -24.25
CA MET A 1 -26.54 -19.76 -23.28
C MET A 1 -25.27 -20.40 -22.77
N PRO A 2 -24.08 -19.82 -23.00
CA PRO A 2 -22.85 -20.42 -22.49
C PRO A 2 -22.84 -20.31 -20.96
N SER A 3 -22.66 -21.44 -20.31
CA SER A 3 -22.42 -21.55 -18.88
C SER A 3 -21.21 -20.71 -18.51
N VAL A 4 -21.39 -19.68 -17.69
CA VAL A 4 -20.29 -18.96 -17.05
C VAL A 4 -19.69 -19.92 -16.02
N SER A 5 -18.83 -20.82 -16.49
CA SER A 5 -17.94 -21.61 -15.65
C SER A 5 -17.00 -20.60 -15.03
N GLY A 6 -17.28 -20.18 -13.80
CA GLY A 6 -16.32 -19.42 -13.01
C GLY A 6 -15.09 -20.30 -12.87
N SER A 7 -14.06 -20.02 -13.67
CA SER A 7 -12.83 -20.76 -13.63
C SER A 7 -12.27 -20.58 -12.22
N HIS A 8 -12.25 -21.65 -11.43
CA HIS A 8 -11.64 -21.65 -10.11
C HIS A 8 -10.12 -21.60 -10.30
N HIS A 9 -9.59 -20.44 -10.66
CA HIS A 9 -8.16 -20.21 -10.68
C HIS A 9 -7.69 -20.29 -9.23
N LYS A 10 -6.96 -21.36 -8.93
CA LYS A 10 -6.40 -21.58 -7.60
C LYS A 10 -5.20 -20.65 -7.45
N LEU A 11 -5.48 -19.41 -7.06
CA LEU A 11 -4.47 -18.42 -6.78
C LEU A 11 -3.73 -18.77 -5.48
N GLU A 12 -2.41 -18.62 -5.50
CA GLU A 12 -1.61 -18.69 -4.28
C GLU A 12 -2.02 -17.55 -3.33
N VAL A 13 -2.19 -17.86 -2.05
CA VAL A 13 -2.38 -16.86 -1.00
C VAL A 13 -1.11 -16.80 -0.17
N PRO A 14 -0.28 -15.74 -0.31
CA PRO A 14 0.93 -15.61 0.48
C PRO A 14 0.66 -15.56 1.99
N ASP A 15 1.61 -16.04 2.79
CA ASP A 15 1.59 -15.91 4.25
C ASP A 15 1.96 -14.47 4.67
N TYR A 16 0.99 -13.56 4.52
CA TYR A 16 1.19 -12.15 4.85
C TYR A 16 1.60 -11.86 6.29
N PRO A 17 1.04 -12.55 7.32
CA PRO A 17 1.52 -12.39 8.68
C PRO A 17 3.03 -12.67 8.80
N ARG A 18 3.53 -13.77 8.23
CA ARG A 18 4.95 -14.11 8.26
C ARG A 18 5.79 -13.10 7.47
N LEU A 19 5.42 -12.80 6.22
CA LEU A 19 6.17 -11.88 5.36
C LEU A 19 6.30 -10.49 5.96
N ARG A 20 5.20 -9.95 6.51
CA ARG A 20 5.23 -8.64 7.19
C ARG A 20 6.11 -8.70 8.41
N LYS A 21 5.99 -9.74 9.24
CA LYS A 21 6.79 -9.88 10.45
C LYS A 21 8.28 -9.94 10.13
N GLU A 22 8.69 -10.77 9.17
CA GLU A 22 10.10 -10.87 8.75
C GLU A 22 10.64 -9.52 8.26
N ALA A 23 9.87 -8.80 7.44
CA ALA A 23 10.23 -7.48 6.95
C ALA A 23 10.29 -6.42 8.08
N GLU A 24 9.37 -6.47 9.03
CA GLU A 24 9.37 -5.60 10.22
C GLU A 24 10.59 -5.90 11.10
N ASP A 25 10.86 -7.17 11.40
CA ASP A 25 11.93 -7.60 12.30
C ASP A 25 13.30 -7.25 11.72
N ALA A 26 13.50 -7.41 10.41
CA ALA A 26 14.74 -6.99 9.74
C ALA A 26 15.05 -5.49 9.94
N VAL A 27 14.04 -4.63 9.79
CA VAL A 27 14.19 -3.18 9.99
C VAL A 27 14.37 -2.83 11.47
N LYS A 28 13.66 -3.52 12.38
CA LYS A 28 13.83 -3.33 13.82
C LYS A 28 15.23 -3.70 14.28
N ASP A 29 15.76 -4.82 13.79
CA ASP A 29 17.11 -5.28 14.11
C ASP A 29 18.18 -4.31 13.58
N GLU A 30 18.01 -3.84 12.35
CA GLU A 30 18.92 -2.87 11.73
C GLU A 30 18.93 -1.54 12.50
N LEU A 31 17.77 -0.89 12.63
CA LEU A 31 17.65 0.43 13.24
C LEU A 31 17.83 0.40 14.77
N GLY A 32 17.45 -0.70 15.42
CA GLY A 32 17.57 -0.89 16.85
C GLY A 32 19.02 -1.03 17.34
N ARG A 33 19.94 -1.50 16.48
CA ARG A 33 21.37 -1.57 16.79
C ARG A 33 22.09 -0.23 16.67
N MET A 34 21.46 0.77 16.03
CA MET A 34 22.04 2.10 15.89
C MET A 34 21.95 2.86 17.20
N ALA A 35 23.09 3.10 17.84
CA ALA A 35 23.15 3.77 19.15
C ALA A 35 22.77 5.25 19.06
N ARG A 36 23.25 5.93 18.01
CA ARG A 36 23.04 7.37 17.85
C ARG A 36 21.68 7.66 17.20
N PRO A 37 20.92 8.63 17.74
CA PRO A 37 19.59 8.96 17.21
C PRO A 37 19.64 9.63 15.83
N ASP A 38 20.70 10.36 15.50
CA ASP A 38 20.88 10.99 14.18
C ASP A 38 21.13 9.97 13.08
N ASP A 39 22.04 9.00 13.30
CA ASP A 39 22.27 7.88 12.37
C ASP A 39 20.97 7.09 12.13
N ARG A 40 20.21 6.85 13.22
CA ARG A 40 18.95 6.11 13.16
C ARG A 40 17.88 6.85 12.34
N VAL A 41 17.78 8.16 12.50
CA VAL A 41 16.85 9.02 11.77
C VAL A 41 17.18 9.05 10.28
N GLU A 42 18.46 9.21 9.94
CA GLU A 42 18.92 9.20 8.55
C GLU A 42 18.61 7.86 7.87
N ARG A 43 18.98 6.76 8.52
CA ARG A 43 18.73 5.43 7.97
C ARG A 43 17.24 5.11 7.87
N ALA A 44 16.45 5.47 8.88
CA ALA A 44 15.00 5.30 8.84
C ALA A 44 14.36 6.06 7.67
N ALA A 45 14.80 7.29 7.40
CA ALA A 45 14.33 8.07 6.25
C ALA A 45 14.70 7.40 4.92
N GLU A 46 15.89 6.81 4.82
CA GLU A 46 16.30 6.06 3.63
C GLU A 46 15.43 4.82 3.39
N VAL A 47 15.19 4.01 4.43
CA VAL A 47 14.32 2.83 4.35
C VAL A 47 12.91 3.22 3.90
N ILE A 48 12.38 4.33 4.40
CA ILE A 48 11.07 4.86 3.97
C ILE A 48 11.09 5.22 2.48
N ARG A 49 12.12 5.95 2.01
CA ARG A 49 12.24 6.32 0.59
C ARG A 49 12.32 5.09 -0.31
N GLN A 50 13.14 4.10 0.05
CA GLN A 50 13.26 2.85 -0.70
C GLN A 50 11.92 2.11 -0.76
N ALA A 51 11.25 1.96 0.38
CA ALA A 51 9.95 1.31 0.44
C ALA A 51 8.88 2.07 -0.36
N ASP A 52 8.87 3.41 -0.32
CA ASP A 52 7.95 4.22 -1.11
C ASP A 52 8.18 4.07 -2.62
N LEU A 53 9.44 4.00 -3.06
CA LEU A 53 9.79 3.73 -4.46
C LEU A 53 9.33 2.34 -4.91
N GLU A 54 9.56 1.31 -4.09
CA GLU A 54 9.12 -0.05 -4.40
C GLU A 54 7.59 -0.18 -4.45
N ILE A 55 6.89 0.45 -3.51
CA ILE A 55 5.42 0.49 -3.53
C ILE A 55 4.95 1.19 -4.81
N ALA A 56 5.51 2.36 -5.13
CA ALA A 56 5.14 3.12 -6.33
C ALA A 56 5.39 2.33 -7.62
N ALA A 57 6.49 1.57 -7.69
CA ALA A 57 6.83 0.77 -8.85
C ALA A 57 5.86 -0.40 -9.12
N HIS A 58 5.19 -0.93 -8.09
CA HIS A 58 4.44 -2.18 -8.21
C HIS A 58 2.94 -2.09 -7.88
N VAL A 59 2.50 -1.07 -7.15
CA VAL A 59 1.12 -0.98 -6.65
C VAL A 59 0.10 -0.89 -7.78
N ASP A 60 0.39 -0.13 -8.83
CA ASP A 60 -0.55 0.08 -9.93
C ASP A 60 -0.65 -1.19 -10.79
N ASP A 61 0.46 -1.86 -11.09
CA ASP A 61 0.42 -3.12 -11.83
C ASP A 61 -0.28 -4.23 -11.05
N ARG A 62 -0.01 -4.36 -9.74
CA ARG A 62 -0.75 -5.26 -8.85
C ARG A 62 -2.25 -5.01 -8.94
N ASN A 63 -2.66 -3.74 -8.91
CA ASN A 63 -4.08 -3.37 -9.00
C ASN A 63 -4.67 -3.67 -10.38
N LYS A 64 -3.92 -3.49 -11.47
CA LYS A 64 -4.35 -3.86 -12.84
C LYS A 64 -4.57 -5.37 -12.97
N PHE A 65 -3.67 -6.20 -12.44
CA PHE A 65 -3.85 -7.66 -12.46
C PHE A 65 -5.08 -8.09 -11.65
N ALA A 66 -5.27 -7.53 -10.46
CA ALA A 66 -6.45 -7.79 -9.64
C ALA A 66 -7.75 -7.36 -10.35
N ALA A 67 -7.73 -6.18 -10.99
CA ALA A 67 -8.86 -5.70 -11.77
C ALA A 67 -9.16 -6.61 -12.96
N SER A 68 -8.14 -7.01 -13.73
CA SER A 68 -8.31 -7.91 -14.87
C SER A 68 -8.97 -9.23 -14.46
N LEU A 69 -8.48 -9.88 -13.40
CA LEU A 69 -9.05 -11.12 -12.86
C LEU A 69 -10.48 -10.93 -12.30
N TRP A 70 -10.81 -9.75 -11.79
CA TRP A 70 -12.15 -9.48 -11.27
C TRP A 70 -13.16 -9.19 -12.37
N PHE A 71 -12.83 -8.30 -13.31
CA PHE A 71 -13.74 -7.86 -14.36
C PHE A 71 -13.98 -8.95 -15.41
N TYR A 72 -12.92 -9.57 -15.92
CA TYR A 72 -13.01 -10.54 -17.03
C TYR A 72 -13.24 -11.97 -16.54
N GLU A 73 -12.48 -12.40 -15.52
CA GLU A 73 -12.51 -13.80 -15.06
C GLU A 73 -13.47 -14.04 -13.88
N ARG A 74 -14.01 -12.96 -13.28
CA ARG A 74 -14.92 -13.02 -12.11
C ARG A 74 -14.31 -13.78 -10.93
N THR A 75 -12.98 -13.70 -10.79
CA THR A 75 -12.22 -14.45 -9.78
C THR A 75 -12.59 -13.99 -8.37
N ARG A 76 -12.84 -14.95 -7.47
CA ARG A 76 -13.18 -14.71 -6.06
C ARG A 76 -11.93 -14.81 -5.18
N GLY A 77 -12.00 -14.23 -3.98
CA GLY A 77 -10.92 -14.36 -2.99
C GLY A 77 -9.70 -13.45 -3.23
N LEU A 78 -9.74 -12.60 -4.25
CA LEU A 78 -8.68 -11.63 -4.58
C LEU A 78 -8.22 -10.75 -3.39
N PRO A 79 -9.09 -10.28 -2.45
CA PRO A 79 -8.61 -9.54 -1.28
C PRO A 79 -7.58 -10.32 -0.44
N LYS A 80 -7.79 -11.64 -0.27
CA LYS A 80 -6.87 -12.50 0.49
C LYS A 80 -5.55 -12.68 -0.26
N VAL A 81 -5.62 -12.90 -1.57
CA VAL A 81 -4.45 -13.02 -2.45
C VAL A 81 -3.61 -11.75 -2.45
N MET A 82 -4.22 -10.58 -2.25
CA MET A 82 -3.50 -9.29 -2.17
C MET A 82 -3.05 -8.93 -0.75
N GLY A 83 -3.47 -9.69 0.26
CA GLY A 83 -3.25 -9.34 1.68
C GLY A 83 -3.98 -8.06 2.12
N LEU A 84 -5.06 -7.69 1.43
CA LEU A 84 -5.80 -6.46 1.67
C LEU A 84 -7.10 -6.73 2.43
N THR A 85 -7.57 -5.72 3.16
CA THR A 85 -8.95 -5.71 3.66
C THR A 85 -9.92 -5.58 2.48
N THR A 86 -11.17 -6.03 2.65
CA THR A 86 -12.20 -5.89 1.61
C THR A 86 -12.37 -4.44 1.15
N ASN A 87 -12.28 -3.48 2.08
CA ASN A 87 -12.40 -2.05 1.74
C ASN A 87 -11.20 -1.55 0.93
N ALA A 88 -9.97 -1.91 1.31
CA ALA A 88 -8.77 -1.55 0.56
C ALA A 88 -8.75 -2.19 -0.84
N TYR A 89 -9.21 -3.44 -0.95
CA TYR A 89 -9.41 -4.12 -2.23
C TYR A 89 -10.42 -3.38 -3.11
N ARG A 90 -11.59 -3.01 -2.57
CA ARG A 90 -12.58 -2.22 -3.33
C ARG A 90 -11.97 -0.90 -3.81
N GLN A 91 -11.22 -0.19 -2.96
CA GLN A 91 -10.52 1.04 -3.35
C GLN A 91 -9.52 0.83 -4.48
N ALA A 92 -8.79 -0.30 -4.49
CA ALA A 92 -7.89 -0.65 -5.59
C ALA A 92 -8.65 -0.85 -6.91
N LEU A 93 -9.81 -1.52 -6.88
CA LEU A 93 -10.68 -1.67 -8.05
C LEU A 93 -11.25 -0.33 -8.52
N TYR A 94 -11.69 0.54 -7.60
CA TYR A 94 -12.16 1.89 -7.93
C TYR A 94 -11.07 2.70 -8.63
N ARG A 95 -9.84 2.66 -8.12
CA ARG A 95 -8.71 3.37 -8.72
C ARG A 95 -8.38 2.83 -10.12
N ALA A 96 -8.45 1.51 -10.32
CA ALA A 96 -8.27 0.90 -11.63
C ALA A 96 -9.39 1.26 -12.62
N LEU A 97 -10.64 1.34 -12.15
CA LEU A 97 -11.81 1.58 -13.00
C LEU A 97 -12.00 3.05 -13.36
N TYR A 98 -11.78 3.97 -12.41
CA TYR A 98 -12.09 5.38 -12.58
C TYR A 98 -10.85 6.28 -12.66
N GLY A 99 -9.66 5.75 -12.39
CA GLY A 99 -8.44 6.57 -12.29
C GLY A 99 -8.43 7.52 -11.09
N ILE A 100 -9.38 7.39 -10.16
CA ILE A 100 -9.56 8.28 -9.01
C ILE A 100 -9.07 7.57 -7.75
N ASP A 101 -8.23 8.24 -6.96
CA ASP A 101 -8.01 7.83 -5.56
C ASP A 101 -9.17 8.37 -4.71
N PRO A 102 -9.98 7.51 -4.08
CA PRO A 102 -11.10 7.95 -3.25
C PRO A 102 -10.69 8.87 -2.10
N ARG A 103 -9.41 8.86 -1.69
CA ARG A 103 -8.86 9.68 -0.60
C ARG A 103 -8.32 11.04 -1.06
N SER A 104 -8.06 11.24 -2.35
CA SER A 104 -7.58 12.53 -2.89
C SER A 104 -8.72 13.47 -3.28
N ARG A 105 -9.94 13.09 -2.91
CA ARG A 105 -11.18 13.72 -3.32
C ARG A 105 -11.53 14.90 -2.43
N LYS A 106 -12.14 15.94 -3.00
CA LYS A 106 -12.81 16.98 -2.20
C LYS A 106 -14.24 16.51 -1.90
N ASP A 107 -14.80 16.90 -0.76
CA ASP A 107 -16.16 16.52 -0.34
C ASP A 107 -17.25 16.83 -1.39
N THR A 108 -16.95 17.72 -2.34
CA THR A 108 -17.83 18.17 -3.42
C THR A 108 -17.89 17.24 -4.63
N ASP A 109 -16.94 16.33 -4.81
CA ASP A 109 -16.93 15.53 -6.02
C ASP A 109 -18.01 14.40 -5.86
N PRO A 110 -18.79 14.05 -6.89
CA PRO A 110 -19.79 12.96 -6.82
C PRO A 110 -19.17 11.55 -6.79
N PHE A 111 -19.35 10.78 -5.70
CA PHE A 111 -18.87 9.39 -5.59
C PHE A 111 -19.31 8.60 -6.82
N PRO A 112 -18.40 8.01 -7.63
CA PRO A 112 -18.85 7.16 -8.70
C PRO A 112 -19.67 6.03 -8.09
N ALA A 113 -20.76 5.67 -8.76
CA ALA A 113 -21.68 4.63 -8.36
C ALA A 113 -20.94 3.38 -7.85
N GLU A 114 -21.60 2.63 -6.97
CA GLU A 114 -21.12 1.35 -6.46
C GLU A 114 -20.40 0.52 -7.54
N LEU A 115 -19.33 -0.22 -7.16
CA LEU A 115 -18.68 -1.14 -8.10
C LEU A 115 -19.77 -1.96 -8.82
N PRO A 116 -19.72 -2.07 -10.15
CA PRO A 116 -20.78 -2.68 -10.92
C PRO A 116 -21.07 -4.09 -10.40
N ALA A 117 -22.34 -4.44 -10.32
CA ALA A 117 -22.76 -5.71 -9.76
C ALA A 117 -22.12 -6.87 -10.56
N SER A 118 -21.38 -7.73 -9.86
CA SER A 118 -20.74 -8.89 -10.50
C SER A 118 -21.71 -9.99 -10.91
N GLN A 119 -22.93 -9.98 -10.36
CA GLN A 119 -24.02 -10.93 -10.63
C GLN A 119 -25.39 -10.27 -10.43
N GLY A 120 -26.41 -10.71 -11.18
CA GLY A 120 -27.82 -10.33 -10.98
C GLY A 120 -28.45 -9.51 -12.13
N ALA A 121 -29.76 -9.31 -12.05
CA ALA A 121 -30.59 -8.64 -13.07
C ALA A 121 -30.28 -7.14 -13.26
N GLN A 122 -29.45 -6.53 -12.41
CA GLN A 122 -29.05 -5.12 -12.49
C GLN A 122 -27.75 -4.88 -13.29
N ALA A 123 -27.14 -5.92 -13.87
CA ALA A 123 -26.05 -5.75 -14.81
C ALA A 123 -26.61 -5.38 -16.20
N GLU A 124 -26.98 -4.11 -16.41
CA GLU A 124 -27.37 -3.60 -17.74
C GLU A 124 -26.21 -3.72 -18.75
N GLU A 125 -24.97 -3.61 -18.27
CA GLU A 125 -23.74 -3.75 -19.05
C GLU A 125 -22.84 -4.86 -18.45
N SER A 126 -22.30 -5.73 -19.30
CA SER A 126 -21.36 -6.77 -18.87
C SER A 126 -20.06 -6.16 -18.33
N LEU A 127 -19.53 -6.69 -17.22
CA LEU A 127 -18.27 -6.23 -16.60
C LEU A 127 -17.10 -6.09 -17.60
N ASP A 128 -16.99 -7.01 -18.56
CA ASP A 128 -15.94 -7.00 -19.59
C ASP A 128 -15.96 -5.72 -20.45
N LYS A 129 -17.17 -5.22 -20.76
CA LYS A 129 -17.37 -3.98 -21.53
C LYS A 129 -17.04 -2.75 -20.70
N ILE A 130 -17.43 -2.76 -19.42
CA ILE A 130 -17.10 -1.70 -18.47
C ILE A 130 -15.57 -1.58 -18.33
N ALA A 131 -14.89 -2.73 -18.18
CA ALA A 131 -13.43 -2.80 -18.07
C ALA A 131 -12.72 -2.31 -19.34
N ALA A 132 -13.19 -2.75 -20.52
CA ALA A 132 -12.64 -2.31 -21.79
C ALA A 132 -12.79 -0.80 -21.99
N ARG A 133 -13.96 -0.21 -21.66
CA ARG A 133 -14.19 1.23 -21.72
C ARG A 133 -13.28 2.01 -20.77
N ALA A 134 -12.99 1.44 -19.61
CA ALA A 134 -12.08 2.02 -18.63
C ALA A 134 -10.59 1.82 -18.96
N GLY A 135 -10.27 1.10 -20.04
CA GLY A 135 -8.88 0.81 -20.43
C GLY A 135 -8.18 -0.19 -19.51
N ILE A 136 -8.94 -1.01 -18.77
CA ILE A 136 -8.37 -2.09 -17.95
C ILE A 136 -7.86 -3.19 -18.90
N PRO A 137 -6.58 -3.58 -18.82
CA PRO A 137 -6.04 -4.63 -19.67
C PRO A 137 -6.67 -5.99 -19.35
N HIS A 138 -6.96 -6.78 -20.38
CA HIS A 138 -7.29 -8.21 -20.24
C HIS A 138 -6.00 -9.02 -20.34
N PHE A 139 -5.47 -9.42 -19.20
CA PHE A 139 -4.29 -10.27 -19.14
C PHE A 139 -4.68 -11.73 -19.31
N ASP A 140 -3.75 -12.54 -19.81
CA ASP A 140 -3.88 -13.99 -19.73
C ASP A 140 -4.10 -14.41 -18.26
N PRO A 141 -5.14 -15.20 -17.95
CA PRO A 141 -5.48 -15.52 -16.58
C PRO A 141 -4.42 -16.31 -15.81
N ALA A 142 -3.65 -17.17 -16.49
CA ALA A 142 -2.55 -17.89 -15.85
C ALA A 142 -1.42 -16.93 -15.49
N TYR A 143 -1.04 -16.07 -16.42
CA TYR A 143 -0.04 -15.02 -16.18
C TYR A 143 -0.46 -14.06 -15.05
N ALA A 144 -1.71 -13.59 -15.06
CA ALA A 144 -2.22 -12.72 -13.99
C ALA A 144 -2.25 -13.44 -12.64
N GLY A 145 -2.55 -14.75 -12.64
CA GLY A 145 -2.57 -15.58 -11.45
C GLY A 145 -1.21 -15.80 -10.80
N GLU A 146 -0.13 -15.76 -11.57
CA GLU A 146 1.26 -15.82 -11.08
C GLU A 146 1.75 -14.44 -10.61
N ARG A 147 1.49 -13.39 -11.39
CA ARG A 147 2.00 -12.05 -11.11
C ARG A 147 1.32 -11.37 -9.93
N LEU A 148 0.02 -11.61 -9.72
CA LEU A 148 -0.73 -10.95 -8.65
C LEU A 148 -0.19 -11.29 -7.24
N PRO A 149 -0.03 -12.57 -6.85
CA PRO A 149 0.57 -12.92 -5.56
C PRO A 149 1.97 -12.33 -5.39
N GLU A 150 2.83 -12.43 -6.42
CA GLU A 150 4.20 -11.93 -6.39
C GLU A 150 4.26 -10.42 -6.07
N LEU A 151 3.58 -9.59 -6.87
CA LEU A 151 3.55 -8.14 -6.66
C LEU A 151 2.89 -7.77 -5.32
N SER A 152 1.92 -8.57 -4.88
CA SER A 152 1.27 -8.35 -3.58
C SER A 152 2.21 -8.63 -2.41
N ARG A 153 3.13 -9.61 -2.51
CA ARG A 153 4.18 -9.82 -1.50
C ARG A 153 5.13 -8.64 -1.43
N ILE A 154 5.67 -8.20 -2.56
CA ILE A 154 6.62 -7.08 -2.65
C ILE A 154 6.02 -5.83 -2.00
N VAL A 155 4.79 -5.47 -2.38
CA VAL A 155 4.12 -4.29 -1.81
C VAL A 155 3.84 -4.45 -0.31
N ALA A 156 3.50 -5.66 0.16
CA ALA A 156 3.24 -5.91 1.57
C ALA A 156 4.50 -5.82 2.42
N GLU A 157 5.62 -6.36 1.96
CA GLU A 157 6.93 -6.28 2.62
C GLU A 157 7.45 -4.84 2.67
N ALA A 158 7.38 -4.12 1.55
CA ALA A 158 7.74 -2.69 1.50
C ALA A 158 6.87 -1.86 2.46
N ALA A 159 5.55 -2.09 2.49
CA ALA A 159 4.66 -1.40 3.42
C ALA A 159 4.98 -1.70 4.89
N ALA A 160 5.37 -2.94 5.20
CA ALA A 160 5.78 -3.35 6.54
C ALA A 160 7.10 -2.65 6.98
N ARG A 161 8.12 -2.66 6.11
CA ARG A 161 9.39 -1.94 6.35
C ARG A 161 9.14 -0.45 6.59
N ARG A 162 8.37 0.17 5.70
CA ARG A 162 8.01 1.60 5.78
C ARG A 162 7.35 1.94 7.11
N LYS A 163 6.39 1.12 7.55
CA LYS A 163 5.65 1.33 8.79
C LYS A 163 6.59 1.37 10.00
N VAL A 164 7.48 0.39 10.13
CA VAL A 164 8.42 0.31 11.25
C VAL A 164 9.47 1.41 11.19
N ALA A 165 10.06 1.66 10.03
CA ALA A 165 11.03 2.74 9.87
C ALA A 165 10.43 4.11 10.26
N LEU A 166 9.14 4.32 9.99
CA LEU A 166 8.42 5.53 10.39
C LEU A 166 8.36 5.72 11.92
N GLU A 167 8.24 4.64 12.69
CA GLU A 167 8.23 4.70 14.15
C GLU A 167 9.61 5.12 14.68
N PHE A 168 10.68 4.54 14.14
CA PHE A 168 12.05 4.93 14.48
C PHE A 168 12.39 6.36 14.08
N LEU A 169 11.92 6.82 12.92
CA LEU A 169 12.07 8.20 12.49
C LEU A 169 11.40 9.16 13.48
N GLN A 170 10.18 8.84 13.91
CA GLN A 170 9.44 9.65 14.88
C GLN A 170 10.13 9.71 16.23
N ASP A 171 10.58 8.57 16.74
CA ASP A 171 11.20 8.47 18.07
C ASP A 171 12.59 9.10 18.07
N GLY A 172 13.36 8.92 16.99
CA GLY A 172 14.66 9.55 16.80
C GLY A 172 14.56 11.07 16.63
N ALA A 173 13.58 11.56 15.86
CA ALA A 173 13.35 13.00 15.70
C ALA A 173 12.99 13.66 17.04
N LEU A 174 12.18 12.99 17.88
CA LEU A 174 11.88 13.46 19.22
C LEU A 174 13.15 13.49 20.10
N ALA A 175 13.95 12.42 20.09
CA ALA A 175 15.19 12.37 20.86
C ALA A 175 16.20 13.46 20.46
N LEU A 176 16.32 13.78 19.15
CA LEU A 176 17.17 14.86 18.66
C LEU A 176 16.66 16.25 19.06
N SER A 177 15.35 16.41 19.24
CA SER A 177 14.76 17.67 19.71
C SER A 177 14.94 17.92 21.21
N GLU A 178 15.25 16.87 21.98
CA GLU A 178 15.46 16.92 23.42
C GLU A 178 16.97 17.12 23.75
N GLU A 179 17.27 17.49 24.99
CA GLU A 179 18.65 17.54 25.49
C GLU A 179 19.30 16.14 25.41
N PRO A 180 20.60 16.02 25.10
CA PRO A 180 21.60 17.09 24.95
C PRO A 180 21.71 17.69 23.53
N TYR A 181 20.87 17.25 22.59
CA TYR A 181 21.02 17.62 21.18
C TYR A 181 20.37 18.98 20.90
N GLY A 182 19.11 19.17 21.32
CA GLY A 182 18.38 20.42 21.13
C GLY A 182 18.22 20.82 19.65
N TRP A 183 18.17 19.85 18.74
CA TRP A 183 18.02 20.14 17.31
C TRP A 183 16.61 20.65 17.01
N ASP A 184 16.53 21.67 16.18
CA ASP A 184 15.26 22.11 15.63
C ASP A 184 14.80 21.21 14.47
N GLY A 185 13.55 21.41 14.05
CA GLY A 185 12.99 20.64 12.95
C GLY A 185 13.68 20.89 11.60
N TYR A 186 14.38 22.01 11.43
CA TYR A 186 15.10 22.33 10.20
C TYR A 186 16.37 21.49 10.07
N ARG A 187 17.17 21.46 11.14
CA ARG A 187 18.39 20.66 11.20
C ARG A 187 18.11 19.17 11.07
N ILE A 188 17.06 18.66 11.74
CA ILE A 188 16.65 17.26 11.60
C ILE A 188 16.22 16.95 10.16
N ALA A 189 15.47 17.86 9.52
CA ALA A 189 14.99 17.68 8.16
C ALA A 189 16.13 17.66 7.13
N GLU A 190 17.09 18.57 7.27
CA GLU A 190 18.30 18.62 6.46
C GLU A 190 19.10 17.32 6.61
N HIS A 191 19.39 16.91 7.84
CA HIS A 191 20.14 15.69 8.13
C HIS A 191 19.47 14.43 7.55
N ALA A 192 18.16 14.29 7.73
CA ALA A 192 17.43 13.12 7.24
C ALA A 192 17.13 13.16 5.73
N GLY A 193 17.35 14.30 5.06
CA GLY A 193 16.94 14.52 3.68
C GLY A 193 15.42 14.43 3.49
N VAL A 194 14.65 15.03 4.40
CA VAL A 194 13.17 15.04 4.37
C VAL A 194 12.63 16.47 4.50
N SER A 195 11.34 16.67 4.24
CA SER A 195 10.73 17.99 4.43
C SER A 195 10.56 18.33 5.92
N VAL A 196 10.75 19.61 6.25
CA VAL A 196 10.53 20.16 7.60
C VAL A 196 9.12 19.87 8.10
N LYS A 197 8.10 20.03 7.23
CA LYS A 197 6.69 19.69 7.54
C LYS A 197 6.52 18.25 8.02
N LEU A 198 7.26 17.31 7.43
CA LEU A 198 7.22 15.91 7.78
C LEU A 198 7.82 15.68 9.19
N VAL A 199 8.93 16.34 9.51
CA VAL A 199 9.54 16.29 10.86
C VAL A 199 8.56 16.79 11.92
N TRP A 200 7.96 17.96 11.74
CA TRP A 200 6.99 18.50 12.71
C TRP A 200 5.79 17.59 12.92
N LYS A 201 5.25 17.01 11.84
CA LYS A 201 4.16 16.04 11.93
C LYS A 201 4.57 14.81 12.75
N HIS A 202 5.75 14.27 12.50
CA HIS A 202 6.26 13.09 13.19
C HIS A 202 6.58 13.36 14.65
N TRP A 203 7.12 14.54 14.94
CA TRP A 203 7.34 14.99 16.31
C TRP A 203 6.04 15.05 17.12
N ALA A 204 4.98 15.65 16.56
CA ALA A 204 3.67 15.71 17.22
C ALA A 204 3.10 14.32 17.50
N VAL A 205 3.27 13.37 16.58
CA VAL A 205 2.85 11.98 16.76
C VAL A 205 3.66 11.28 17.86
N ALA A 206 4.98 11.49 17.91
CA ALA A 206 5.85 10.93 18.93
C ALA A 206 5.51 11.44 20.34
N ARG A 207 5.29 12.76 20.49
CA ARG A 207 4.87 13.38 21.75
C ARG A 207 3.57 12.79 22.28
N LYS A 208 2.56 12.70 21.40
CA LYS A 208 1.26 12.09 21.74
C LYS A 208 1.40 10.64 22.21
N ARG A 209 2.30 9.85 21.60
CA ARG A 209 2.57 8.47 22.02
C ARG A 209 3.24 8.39 23.41
N ARG A 210 4.04 9.39 23.79
CA ARG A 210 4.66 9.49 25.12
C ARG A 210 3.76 10.13 26.20
N GLY A 211 2.55 10.57 25.85
CA GLY A 211 1.61 11.16 26.80
C GLY A 211 1.82 12.65 27.09
N HIS A 212 2.53 13.35 26.20
CA HIS A 212 2.63 14.83 26.17
C HIS A 212 1.66 15.40 25.13
#